data_AF-A0A7S3C0T4-F1
#
_entry.id   AF-A0A7S3C0T4-F1
#
_cell.length_a   1.000
_cell.length_b   1.000
_cell.length_c   1.000
_cell.angle_alpha   90.00
_cell.angle_beta   90.00
_cell.angle_gamma   90.00
#
_symmetry.space_group_name_H-M   'P 1'
#
loop_
_entity.id
_entity.type
_entity.pdbx_description
1 polymer ?
#
loop_
_entity_poly.entity_id
_entity_poly.type
_entity_poly.pdbx_seq_one_letter_code
_entity_poly.pdbx_strand_id
1 'polypeptide(L)'
;DGGAREAFDATRHALLEAAQTALADAAPKFATLDAVAGFLERWRVAWAPSFRDAYVPQSAPQLLAPFVRLEMLAWEPLWGSEGAPEAFDAMAWYASLFEVGTAAPRDGTEGATR
;
A
#
# COMPACT_ATOMS: atom_id res chain seq x y z
N ASP A 1 14.21 3.25 32.23
CA ASP A 1 14.02 1.83 32.47
C ASP A 1 14.52 1.07 31.25
N GLY A 2 15.76 0.56 31.29
CA GLY A 2 16.43 -0.02 30.11
C GLY A 2 15.85 -1.38 29.69
N GLY A 3 15.38 -2.18 30.65
CA GLY A 3 14.79 -3.49 30.37
C GLY A 3 13.46 -3.41 29.62
N ALA A 4 12.65 -2.37 29.89
CA ALA A 4 11.41 -2.14 29.17
C ALA A 4 11.65 -1.82 27.68
N ARG A 5 12.73 -1.09 27.36
CA ARG A 5 13.08 -0.75 25.98
C ARG A 5 13.56 -1.97 25.20
N GLU A 6 14.44 -2.78 25.78
CA GLU A 6 14.92 -4.00 25.13
C GLU A 6 13.80 -5.00 24.85
N ALA A 7 12.87 -5.18 25.81
CA ALA A 7 11.71 -6.03 25.62
C ALA A 7 10.77 -5.53 24.51
N PHE A 8 10.59 -4.20 24.43
CA PHE A 8 9.84 -3.57 23.35
C PHE A 8 10.49 -3.82 21.98
N ASP A 9 11.79 -3.58 21.86
CA ASP A 9 12.52 -3.74 20.60
C ASP A 9 12.49 -5.19 20.10
N ALA A 10 12.67 -6.17 21.00
CA ALA A 10 12.55 -7.58 20.68
C ALA A 10 11.14 -7.96 20.19
N THR A 11 10.10 -7.46 20.86
CA THR A 11 8.70 -7.71 20.47
C THR A 11 8.38 -7.07 19.12
N ARG A 12 8.83 -5.83 18.91
CA ARG A 12 8.66 -5.10 17.64
C ARG A 12 9.36 -5.83 16.50
N HIS A 13 10.59 -6.30 16.70
CA HIS A 13 11.32 -7.02 15.67
C HIS A 13 10.58 -8.30 15.23
N ALA A 14 10.13 -9.13 16.18
CA ALA A 14 9.34 -10.32 15.88
C ALA A 14 8.02 -10.00 15.15
N LEU A 15 7.36 -8.90 15.53
CA LEU A 15 6.14 -8.43 14.87
C LEU A 15 6.38 -8.02 13.41
N LEU A 16 7.49 -7.31 13.13
CA LEU A 16 7.81 -6.87 11.76
C LEU A 16 8.21 -8.04 10.86
N GLU A 17 8.89 -9.06 11.38
CA GLU A 17 9.17 -10.30 10.65
C GLU A 17 7.88 -11.06 10.30
N ALA A 18 6.94 -11.14 11.25
CA ALA A 18 5.63 -11.73 10.98
C ALA A 18 4.83 -10.93 9.93
N ALA A 19 4.88 -9.60 9.99
CA ALA A 19 4.18 -8.73 9.05
C ALA A 19 4.66 -8.92 7.59
N GLN A 20 5.96 -9.13 7.37
CA GLN A 20 6.54 -9.37 6.04
C GLN A 20 6.01 -10.64 5.36
N THR A 21 5.55 -11.62 6.14
CA THR A 21 5.06 -12.91 5.62
C THR A 21 3.54 -13.05 5.70
N ALA A 22 2.83 -12.04 6.21
CA ALA A 22 1.39 -12.10 6.45
C ALA A 22 0.55 -12.34 5.18
N LEU A 23 1.07 -12.00 4.00
CA LEU A 23 0.42 -12.19 2.70
C LEU A 23 1.26 -13.05 1.75
N ALA A 24 2.18 -13.86 2.27
CA ALA A 24 3.09 -14.67 1.45
C ALA A 24 2.37 -15.77 0.65
N ASP A 25 1.17 -16.18 1.07
CA ASP A 25 0.30 -17.13 0.38
C ASP A 25 -0.60 -16.48 -0.68
N ALA A 26 -0.66 -15.15 -0.72
CA ALA A 26 -1.38 -14.41 -1.75
C ALA A 26 -0.66 -14.50 -3.11
N ALA A 27 -1.43 -14.44 -4.19
CA ALA A 27 -0.84 -14.33 -5.52
C ALA A 27 0.03 -13.05 -5.61
N PRO A 28 1.15 -13.03 -6.38
CA PRO A 28 2.08 -11.90 -6.40
C PRO A 28 1.44 -10.54 -6.70
N LYS A 29 0.38 -10.50 -7.52
CA LYS A 29 -0.39 -9.27 -7.83
C LYS A 29 -1.23 -8.73 -6.66
N PHE A 30 -1.33 -9.47 -5.56
CA PHE A 30 -2.11 -9.15 -4.36
C PHE A 30 -1.28 -9.23 -3.07
N ALA A 31 0.05 -9.39 -3.18
CA ALA A 31 0.92 -9.59 -2.03
C ALA A 31 1.41 -8.28 -1.40
N THR A 32 1.42 -7.17 -2.16
CA THR A 32 1.92 -5.86 -1.69
C THR A 32 0.98 -4.72 -2.08
N LEU A 33 1.11 -3.58 -1.38
CA LEU A 33 0.34 -2.37 -1.68
C LEU A 33 0.54 -1.94 -3.14
N ASP A 34 1.79 -1.82 -3.58
CA ASP A 34 2.13 -1.40 -4.95
C ASP A 34 1.57 -2.35 -6.01
N ALA A 35 1.57 -3.66 -5.75
CA ALA A 35 1.02 -4.64 -6.67
C ALA A 35 -0.49 -4.45 -6.85
N VAL A 36 -1.22 -4.25 -5.74
CA VAL A 36 -2.67 -4.01 -5.77
C VAL A 36 -2.98 -2.64 -6.35
N ALA A 37 -2.33 -1.57 -5.88
CA ALA A 37 -2.50 -0.21 -6.38
C ALA A 37 -2.27 -0.14 -7.89
N GLY A 38 -1.16 -0.72 -8.37
CA GLY A 38 -0.87 -0.79 -9.79
C GLY A 38 -1.87 -1.65 -10.58
N PHE A 39 -2.41 -2.72 -9.99
CA PHE A 39 -3.48 -3.50 -10.61
C PHE A 39 -4.77 -2.68 -10.77
N LEU A 40 -5.20 -1.98 -9.72
CA LEU A 40 -6.39 -1.12 -9.75
C LEU A 40 -6.20 -0.01 -10.79
N GLU A 41 -5.03 0.62 -10.83
CA GLU A 41 -4.74 1.70 -11.77
C GLU A 41 -4.75 1.23 -13.23
N ARG A 42 -4.13 0.08 -13.53
CA ARG A 42 -4.22 -0.54 -14.86
C ARG A 42 -5.65 -0.85 -15.27
N TRP A 43 -6.47 -1.38 -14.35
CA TRP A 43 -7.87 -1.67 -14.62
C TRP A 43 -8.68 -0.38 -14.87
N ARG A 44 -8.45 0.66 -14.06
CA ARG A 44 -9.10 1.97 -14.19
C ARG A 44 -8.84 2.59 -15.56
N VAL A 45 -7.60 2.53 -16.05
CA VAL A 45 -7.21 3.09 -17.35
C VAL A 45 -7.73 2.23 -18.51
N ALA A 46 -7.58 0.90 -18.45
CA ALA A 46 -7.89 0.02 -19.57
C ALA A 46 -9.40 -0.22 -19.75
N TRP A 47 -10.18 -0.26 -18.66
CA TRP A 47 -11.62 -0.58 -18.70
C TRP A 47 -12.43 0.21 -17.68
N ALA A 48 -12.39 1.54 -17.78
CA ALA A 48 -13.06 2.46 -16.86
C ALA A 48 -14.54 2.15 -16.57
N PRO A 49 -15.40 1.73 -17.54
CA PRO A 49 -16.77 1.35 -17.23
C PRO A 49 -16.83 0.18 -16.25
N SER A 50 -16.13 -0.92 -16.54
CA SER A 50 -16.11 -2.09 -15.65
C SER A 50 -15.51 -1.80 -14.27
N PHE A 51 -14.50 -0.93 -14.20
CA PHE A 51 -13.89 -0.50 -12.95
C PHE A 51 -14.90 0.24 -12.05
N ARG A 52 -15.67 1.16 -12.65
CA ARG A 52 -16.73 1.89 -11.95
C ARG A 52 -17.91 0.99 -11.60
N ASP A 53 -18.34 0.13 -12.52
CA ASP A 53 -19.52 -0.71 -12.36
C ASP A 53 -19.27 -1.84 -11.32
N ALA A 54 -18.00 -2.20 -11.10
CA ALA A 54 -17.57 -3.05 -9.98
C ALA A 54 -17.42 -2.28 -8.65
N TYR A 55 -17.78 -0.99 -8.60
CA TYR A 55 -17.71 -0.13 -7.41
C TYR A 55 -16.31 0.00 -6.80
N VAL A 56 -15.27 -0.13 -7.64
CA VAL A 56 -13.88 -0.08 -7.17
C VAL A 56 -13.52 1.26 -6.51
N PRO A 57 -13.93 2.43 -7.01
CA PRO A 57 -13.66 3.70 -6.31
C PRO A 57 -14.18 3.72 -4.87
N GLN A 58 -15.35 3.09 -4.63
CA GLN A 58 -15.98 3.01 -3.32
C GLN A 58 -15.31 1.96 -2.42
N SER A 59 -14.81 0.87 -2.99
CA SER A 59 -14.16 -0.21 -2.23
C SER A 59 -12.64 -0.05 -2.10
N ALA A 60 -11.99 0.81 -2.89
CA ALA A 60 -10.54 0.97 -2.92
C ALA A 60 -9.91 1.21 -1.54
N PRO A 61 -10.45 2.07 -0.66
CA PRO A 61 -9.91 2.22 0.69
C PRO A 61 -9.90 0.90 1.46
N GLN A 62 -10.94 0.07 1.32
CA GLN A 62 -11.04 -1.21 2.02
C GLN A 62 -10.09 -2.25 1.44
N LEU A 63 -9.86 -2.23 0.13
CA LEU A 63 -8.92 -3.12 -0.57
C LEU A 63 -7.47 -2.81 -0.18
N LEU A 64 -7.12 -1.54 0.00
CA LEU A 64 -5.74 -1.10 0.26
C LEU A 64 -5.41 -1.06 1.76
N ALA A 65 -6.40 -0.90 2.63
CA ALA A 65 -6.18 -0.73 4.06
C ALA A 65 -5.41 -1.88 4.77
N PRO A 66 -5.52 -3.17 4.38
CA PRO A 66 -4.70 -4.22 4.99
C PRO A 66 -3.19 -3.97 4.82
N PHE A 67 -2.78 -3.53 3.63
CA PHE A 67 -1.37 -3.25 3.33
C PHE A 67 -0.87 -2.02 4.08
N VAL A 68 -1.66 -0.94 4.08
CA VAL A 68 -1.35 0.28 4.86
C VAL A 68 -1.16 -0.05 6.34
N ARG A 69 -2.02 -0.90 6.92
CA ARG A 69 -1.90 -1.31 8.33
C ARG A 69 -0.63 -2.12 8.59
N LEU A 70 -0.24 -3.02 7.69
CA LEU A 70 1.00 -3.79 7.81
C LEU A 70 2.23 -2.87 7.77
N GLU A 71 2.25 -1.91 6.84
CA GLU A 71 3.34 -0.94 6.75
C GLU A 71 3.40 -0.02 7.98
N MET A 72 2.24 0.43 8.48
CA MET A 72 2.15 1.25 9.69
C MET A 72 2.74 0.60 10.94
N LEU A 73 2.89 -0.73 11.00
CA LEU A 73 3.56 -1.42 12.12
C LEU A 73 5.03 -0.99 12.27
N ALA A 74 5.66 -0.55 11.17
CA ALA A 74 7.03 -0.03 11.20
C ALA A 74 7.12 1.38 11.78
N TRP A 75 6.02 2.12 11.90
CA TRP A 75 6.04 3.45 12.48
C TRP A 75 6.25 3.39 13.99
N GLU A 76 7.26 4.10 14.48
CA GLU A 76 7.60 4.12 15.89
C GLU A 76 7.96 5.56 16.32
N PRO A 77 6.96 6.34 16.78
CA PRO A 77 7.14 7.77 17.03
C PRO A 77 7.66 8.09 18.44
N LEU A 78 7.77 7.11 19.35
CA LEU A 78 8.02 7.39 20.77
C LEU A 78 9.50 7.35 21.12
N TRP A 79 10.22 6.35 20.61
CA TRP A 79 11.61 6.10 21.00
C TRP A 79 12.62 6.27 19.86
N GLY A 80 12.16 6.56 18.64
CA GLY A 80 13.04 6.79 17.49
C GLY A 80 13.85 5.55 17.14
N SER A 81 13.17 4.40 17.04
CA SER A 81 13.82 3.12 16.75
C SER A 81 14.59 3.14 15.43
N GLU A 82 15.78 2.54 15.42
CA GLU A 82 16.62 2.48 14.21
C GLU A 82 15.85 1.84 13.04
N GLY A 83 15.84 2.51 11.89
CA GLY A 83 15.11 2.10 10.70
C GLY A 83 13.60 2.36 10.71
N ALA A 84 13.03 2.94 11.79
CA ALA A 84 11.65 3.40 11.78
C ALA A 84 11.53 4.77 11.06
N PRO A 85 10.49 4.99 10.24
CA PRO A 85 10.22 6.31 9.69
C PRO A 85 9.95 7.35 10.79
N GLU A 86 10.63 8.50 10.71
CA GLU A 86 10.49 9.59 11.67
C GLU A 86 9.13 10.28 11.54
N ALA A 87 8.72 10.57 10.30
CA ALA A 87 7.44 11.20 9.99
C ALA A 87 6.42 10.18 9.47
N PHE A 88 5.15 10.38 9.84
CA PHE A 88 4.04 9.51 9.44
C PHE A 88 3.81 9.49 7.92
N ASP A 89 4.04 10.61 7.26
CA ASP A 89 3.92 10.81 5.81
C ASP A 89 5.20 10.46 5.03
N ALA A 90 6.30 10.11 5.72
CA ALA A 90 7.51 9.59 5.09
C ALA A 90 7.45 8.07 4.81
N MET A 91 6.37 7.39 5.20
CA MET A 91 6.19 5.96 4.97
C MET A 91 5.84 5.66 3.51
N ALA A 92 6.27 4.49 3.00
CA ALA A 92 6.08 4.10 1.60
C ALA A 92 4.60 4.12 1.18
N TRP A 93 3.70 3.58 2.02
CA TRP A 93 2.26 3.58 1.75
C TRP A 93 1.68 4.96 1.42
N TYR A 94 2.22 6.02 2.01
CA TYR A 94 1.73 7.37 1.79
C TYR A 94 2.00 7.80 0.34
N ALA A 95 3.23 7.58 -0.13
CA ALA A 95 3.62 7.84 -1.51
C ALA A 95 2.83 6.97 -2.50
N SER A 96 2.71 5.66 -2.23
CA SER A 96 2.00 4.72 -3.12
C SER A 96 0.52 5.09 -3.32
N LEU A 97 -0.15 5.64 -2.29
CA LEU A 97 -1.55 6.05 -2.41
C LEU A 97 -1.75 7.35 -3.22
N PHE A 98 -0.76 8.24 -3.31
CA PHE A 98 -0.86 9.44 -4.16
C PHE A 98 -0.98 9.10 -5.65
N GLU A 99 -0.37 8.00 -6.07
CA GLU A 99 -0.38 7.57 -7.47
C GLU A 99 -1.72 6.95 -7.89
N VAL A 100 -2.51 6.48 -6.92
CA VAL A 100 -3.80 5.83 -7.19
C VAL A 100 -4.85 6.87 -7.59
N GLY A 101 -5.34 6.78 -8.83
CA GLY A 101 -6.41 7.65 -9.34
C GLY A 101 -5.95 9.02 -9.87
N THR A 102 -4.67 9.35 -9.79
CA THR A 102 -4.11 10.61 -10.32
C THR A 102 -3.50 10.47 -11.70
N ALA A 103 -3.21 9.25 -12.16
CA ALA A 103 -2.72 9.06 -13.52
C ALA A 103 -3.78 9.54 -14.54
N ALA A 104 -3.42 10.48 -15.40
CA ALA A 104 -4.32 10.87 -16.47
C ALA A 104 -4.62 9.64 -17.35
N PRO A 105 -5.85 9.47 -17.87
CA PRO A 105 -6.05 8.56 -19.00
C PRO A 105 -5.04 8.97 -20.07
N ARG A 106 -4.17 8.06 -20.50
CA ARG A 106 -3.31 8.36 -21.65
C ARG A 106 -4.24 8.62 -22.82
N ASP A 107 -4.23 9.87 -23.26
CA ASP A 107 -5.13 10.38 -24.28
C ASP A 107 -5.12 9.42 -25.47
N GLY A 108 -6.31 8.99 -25.87
CA GLY A 108 -6.51 8.06 -26.96
C GLY A 108 -6.25 8.77 -28.27
N THR A 109 -4.98 8.95 -28.64
CA THR A 109 -4.64 9.19 -30.04
C THR A 109 -4.79 7.89 -30.80
N GLU A 110 -5.99 7.64 -31.30
CA GLU A 110 -6.14 6.95 -32.58
C GLU A 110 -7.36 7.51 -33.31
N GLY A 111 -7.08 8.52 -34.14
CA GLY A 111 -7.85 8.70 -35.35
C GLY A 111 -7.66 7.45 -36.21
N ALA A 112 -8.74 6.72 -36.45
CA ALA A 112 -8.86 5.84 -37.59
C ALA A 112 -10.08 6.30 -38.40
N THR A 113 -9.78 7.02 -39.46
CA THR A 113 -10.59 7.19 -40.66
C THR A 113 -11.25 5.86 -41.07
N ARG A 114 -12.59 5.80 -41.11
CA ARG A 114 -13.43 5.78 -42.32
C ARG A 114 -14.90 5.56 -41.95
#